data_AF-A0AAV9THQ2-F1
#
_entry.id   AF-A0AAV9THQ2-F1
#
_cell.length_a   1.000
_cell.length_b   1.000
_cell.length_c   1.000
_cell.angle_alpha   90.00
_cell.angle_beta   90.00
_cell.angle_gamma   90.00
#
_symmetry.space_group_name_H-M   'P 1'
#
loop_
_entity.id
_entity.type
_entity.pdbx_description
1 polymer ?
#
loop_
_entity_poly.entity_id
_entity_poly.type
_entity_poly.pdbx_seq_one_letter_code
_entity_poly.pdbx_strand_id
1 'polypeptide(L)'
;MELHPLTAAQQQRLNALGLCLNTPEPALICRLCGYALKPFGERASRHLAEKHDVPKSERRGLSGLVKSIGLPDPNDIPLRSDGLPPHPALTTVIGYACRHCDYRTASTDLISRHVALTHGFKDARKADGWQRDHIRSGLSLQSWSQNGSRGYWIAQPATATALQGPGRGTAENPLYQASAAQKALLAAAHDAERSHHLASRPAAVDSGPVDMAMETNWMRRTGWAEMFDGARRDILVAMSELPATAATAEGFPLGRDGEGNALTSSPEDEARLRRIISAVDGLMDRCEDTVRHTDVSMRCWLQSSEPHRPYKAPFELTGRLSTTRRYRRSLKRLLCFCIRLWRLPLGPRLSQCQRTLTVGQSRALRALWSDDIWTSVGPGGPGPIAPHRDGAADHTESSYEEDMNECDGSTTEESDAEDVQSEDAEGIQDLACASPDGRRSSHPVGDELQAGGDNAASQESTPASDHHIRTALGDLILRLLYFLVTEEFENGQSKSTLLVYFSGVLGL
;
A
#
# COMPACT_ATOMS: atom_id res chain seq x y z
N MET A 1 -28.53 -45.44 -15.16
CA MET A 1 -29.54 -45.08 -14.14
C MET A 1 -30.62 -44.29 -14.84
N GLU A 2 -31.79 -44.89 -15.03
CA GLU A 2 -32.95 -44.18 -15.59
C GLU A 2 -33.48 -43.21 -14.53
N LEU A 3 -33.44 -41.92 -14.82
CA LEU A 3 -34.04 -40.89 -13.97
C LEU A 3 -35.56 -40.99 -14.12
N HIS A 4 -36.29 -41.00 -13.01
CA HIS A 4 -37.74 -40.93 -13.09
C HIS A 4 -38.18 -39.55 -13.60
N PRO A 5 -39.00 -39.48 -14.66
CA PRO A 5 -39.47 -38.21 -15.20
C PRO A 5 -40.35 -37.50 -14.16
N LEU A 6 -40.00 -36.26 -13.85
CA LEU A 6 -40.76 -35.41 -12.92
C LEU A 6 -42.14 -35.08 -13.52
N THR A 7 -43.18 -35.18 -12.71
CA THR A 7 -44.50 -34.63 -13.07
C THR A 7 -44.44 -33.10 -13.11
N ALA A 8 -45.31 -32.47 -13.93
CA ALA A 8 -45.38 -31.01 -14.03
C ALA A 8 -45.59 -30.32 -12.66
N ALA A 9 -46.37 -30.94 -11.77
CA ALA A 9 -46.59 -30.45 -10.41
C ALA A 9 -45.32 -30.49 -9.55
N GLN A 10 -44.51 -31.55 -9.65
CA GLN A 10 -43.24 -31.64 -8.92
C GLN A 10 -42.22 -30.62 -9.46
N GLN A 11 -42.19 -30.39 -10.78
CA GLN A 11 -41.31 -29.39 -11.38
C GLN A 11 -41.71 -27.96 -10.94
N GLN A 12 -43.00 -27.65 -10.94
CA GLN A 12 -43.51 -26.36 -10.47
C GLN A 12 -43.18 -26.14 -9.00
N ARG A 13 -43.26 -27.19 -8.18
CA ARG A 13 -42.88 -27.15 -6.77
C ARG A 13 -41.40 -26.86 -6.55
N LEU A 14 -40.50 -27.49 -7.32
CA LEU A 14 -39.06 -27.21 -7.24
C LEU A 14 -38.77 -25.76 -7.64
N ASN A 15 -39.37 -25.30 -8.75
CA ASN A 15 -39.22 -23.92 -9.21
C ASN A 15 -39.70 -22.89 -8.16
N ALA A 16 -40.81 -23.16 -7.47
CA ALA A 16 -41.33 -22.29 -6.41
C ALA A 16 -40.36 -22.15 -5.22
N LEU A 17 -39.54 -23.18 -4.96
CA LEU A 17 -38.50 -23.18 -3.93
C LEU A 17 -37.14 -22.66 -4.45
N GLY A 18 -37.10 -22.09 -5.66
CA GLY A 18 -35.86 -21.61 -6.28
C GLY A 18 -34.90 -22.72 -6.72
N LEU A 19 -35.38 -23.97 -6.79
CA LEU A 19 -34.60 -25.13 -7.23
C LEU A 19 -34.89 -25.46 -8.69
N CYS A 20 -33.86 -25.85 -9.43
CA CYS A 20 -34.06 -26.45 -10.75
C CYS A 20 -33.29 -27.74 -10.90
N LEU A 21 -33.95 -28.72 -11.50
CA LEU A 21 -33.28 -29.91 -12.00
C LEU A 21 -32.67 -29.59 -13.36
N ASN A 22 -31.37 -29.79 -13.52
CA ASN A 22 -30.70 -29.66 -14.80
C ASN A 22 -30.84 -30.94 -15.64
N THR A 23 -30.95 -30.75 -16.95
CA THR A 23 -30.86 -31.79 -17.98
C THR A 23 -29.97 -31.23 -19.11
N PRO A 24 -29.01 -31.99 -19.66
CA PRO A 24 -28.84 -33.45 -19.57
C PRO A 24 -28.07 -33.96 -18.35
N GLU A 25 -27.28 -33.14 -17.66
CA GLU A 25 -26.54 -33.57 -16.46
C GLU A 25 -27.43 -33.46 -15.20
N PRO A 26 -27.82 -34.58 -14.56
CA PRO A 26 -28.84 -34.58 -13.52
C PRO A 26 -28.34 -34.01 -12.19
N ALA A 27 -28.38 -32.69 -12.09
CA ALA A 27 -28.00 -31.93 -10.89
C ALA A 27 -29.19 -31.14 -10.35
N LEU A 28 -29.39 -31.16 -9.04
CA LEU A 28 -30.34 -30.25 -8.37
C LEU A 28 -29.62 -28.94 -8.05
N ILE A 29 -29.96 -27.85 -8.74
CA ILE A 29 -29.28 -26.56 -8.62
C ILE A 29 -30.15 -25.59 -7.83
N CYS A 30 -29.56 -24.90 -6.86
CA CYS A 30 -30.18 -23.74 -6.25
C CYS A 30 -29.94 -22.51 -7.13
N ARG A 31 -31.00 -21.93 -7.70
CA ARG A 31 -30.90 -20.74 -8.57
C ARG A 31 -30.44 -19.49 -7.83
N LEU A 32 -30.72 -19.40 -6.53
CA LEU A 32 -30.36 -18.25 -5.70
C LEU A 32 -28.87 -18.27 -5.35
N CYS A 33 -28.30 -19.44 -5.08
CA CYS A 33 -26.88 -19.59 -4.75
C CYS A 33 -25.99 -19.89 -5.97
N GLY A 34 -26.57 -20.41 -7.05
CA GLY A 34 -25.88 -20.68 -8.30
C GLY A 34 -24.92 -21.88 -8.25
N TYR A 35 -25.23 -22.92 -7.47
CA TYR A 35 -24.48 -24.18 -7.44
C TYR A 35 -25.40 -25.39 -7.19
N ALA A 36 -24.89 -26.58 -7.50
CA ALA A 36 -25.59 -27.84 -7.32
C ALA A 36 -25.56 -28.32 -5.86
N LEU A 37 -26.72 -28.73 -5.37
CA LEU A 37 -26.92 -29.25 -4.02
C LEU A 37 -26.75 -30.77 -4.01
N LYS A 38 -26.16 -31.28 -2.93
CA LYS A 38 -26.09 -32.73 -2.70
C LYS A 38 -27.49 -33.29 -2.45
N PRO A 39 -27.91 -34.33 -3.19
CA PRO A 39 -29.28 -34.85 -3.13
C PRO A 39 -29.54 -35.75 -1.92
N PHE A 40 -28.50 -36.16 -1.19
CA PHE A 40 -28.61 -37.10 -0.08
C PHE A 40 -29.04 -36.43 1.24
N GLY A 41 -30.01 -37.06 1.91
CA GLY A 41 -30.50 -36.65 3.23
C GLY A 41 -31.34 -35.37 3.20
N GLU A 42 -31.39 -34.66 4.33
CA GLU A 42 -32.10 -33.39 4.44
C GLU A 42 -31.28 -32.18 3.95
N ARG A 43 -30.15 -32.40 3.26
CA ARG A 43 -29.20 -31.33 2.90
C ARG A 43 -29.82 -30.23 2.03
N ALA A 44 -30.63 -30.59 1.05
CA ALA A 44 -31.35 -29.60 0.23
C ALA A 44 -32.38 -28.81 1.07
N SER A 45 -33.11 -29.49 1.95
CA SER A 45 -34.07 -28.86 2.87
C SER A 45 -33.38 -27.93 3.87
N ARG A 46 -32.25 -28.37 4.45
CA ARG A 46 -31.44 -27.61 5.39
C ARG A 46 -30.79 -26.39 4.73
N HIS A 47 -30.26 -26.55 3.53
CA HIS A 47 -29.73 -25.42 2.74
C HIS A 47 -30.79 -24.33 2.53
N LEU A 48 -32.01 -24.70 2.13
CA LEU A 48 -33.11 -23.74 1.99
C LEU A 48 -33.52 -23.10 3.33
N ALA A 49 -33.38 -23.82 4.45
CA ALA A 49 -33.63 -23.27 5.79
C ALA A 49 -32.58 -22.23 6.18
N GLU A 50 -31.31 -22.56 6.03
CA GLU A 50 -30.17 -21.80 6.57
C GLU A 50 -29.73 -20.67 5.66
N LYS A 51 -29.88 -20.81 4.34
CA LYS A 51 -29.42 -19.83 3.35
C LYS A 51 -30.52 -18.95 2.78
N HIS A 52 -31.78 -19.39 2.89
CA HIS A 52 -32.93 -18.71 2.28
C HIS A 52 -34.14 -18.56 3.21
N ASP A 53 -34.01 -18.91 4.50
CA ASP A 53 -35.06 -18.78 5.52
C ASP A 53 -36.42 -19.37 5.12
N VAL A 54 -36.44 -20.40 4.27
CA VAL A 54 -37.70 -20.99 3.80
C VAL A 54 -38.37 -21.75 4.96
N PRO A 55 -39.65 -21.50 5.25
CA PRO A 55 -40.32 -22.12 6.40
C PRO A 55 -40.52 -23.63 6.22
N LYS A 56 -40.59 -24.35 7.34
CA LYS A 56 -40.72 -25.83 7.37
C LYS A 56 -41.99 -26.35 6.67
N SER A 57 -43.07 -25.55 6.68
CA SER A 57 -44.33 -25.86 5.98
C SER A 57 -44.12 -26.03 4.47
N GLU A 58 -43.34 -25.15 3.85
CA GLU A 58 -43.10 -25.13 2.40
C GLU A 58 -42.12 -26.21 1.94
N ARG A 59 -41.11 -26.52 2.77
CA ARG A 59 -40.12 -27.56 2.51
C ARG A 59 -40.58 -28.98 2.84
N ARG A 60 -41.76 -29.15 3.45
CA ARG A 60 -42.25 -30.46 3.95
C ARG A 60 -42.33 -31.49 2.83
N GLY A 61 -41.55 -32.56 2.90
CA GLY A 61 -41.55 -33.62 1.89
C GLY A 61 -40.63 -33.37 0.69
N LEU A 62 -39.84 -32.28 0.69
CA LEU A 62 -38.81 -32.03 -0.31
C LEU A 62 -37.74 -33.14 -0.32
N SER A 63 -37.25 -33.55 0.86
CA SER A 63 -36.24 -34.61 0.97
C SER A 63 -36.72 -35.95 0.38
N GLY A 64 -38.01 -36.27 0.57
CA GLY A 64 -38.63 -37.46 -0.03
C GLY A 64 -38.73 -37.35 -1.56
N LEU A 65 -39.09 -36.16 -2.06
CA LEU A 65 -39.11 -35.88 -3.50
C LEU A 65 -37.71 -36.00 -4.12
N VAL A 66 -36.68 -35.36 -3.56
CA VAL A 66 -35.30 -35.43 -4.06
C VAL A 66 -34.78 -36.87 -4.04
N LYS A 67 -35.08 -37.64 -2.99
CA LYS A 67 -34.72 -39.06 -2.90
C LYS A 67 -35.38 -39.90 -3.99
N SER A 68 -36.65 -39.61 -4.33
CA SER A 68 -37.38 -40.35 -5.38
C SER A 68 -36.86 -40.11 -6.80
N ILE A 69 -36.15 -39.00 -7.04
CA ILE A 69 -35.56 -38.66 -8.34
C ILE A 69 -34.26 -39.45 -8.60
N GLY A 70 -33.54 -39.86 -7.54
CA GLY A 70 -32.33 -40.68 -7.66
C GLY A 70 -31.14 -39.94 -8.30
N LEU A 71 -30.88 -38.71 -7.87
CA LEU A 71 -29.79 -37.89 -8.43
C LEU A 71 -28.40 -38.34 -7.95
N PRO A 72 -27.37 -38.31 -8.82
CA PRO A 72 -25.98 -38.55 -8.42
C PRO A 72 -25.42 -37.40 -7.56
N ASP A 73 -24.31 -37.65 -6.85
CA ASP A 73 -23.61 -36.56 -6.15
C ASP A 73 -23.11 -35.54 -7.20
N PRO A 74 -23.33 -34.23 -7.00
CA PRO A 74 -22.79 -33.19 -7.87
C PRO A 74 -21.29 -33.28 -8.14
N ASN A 75 -20.52 -33.92 -7.25
CA ASN A 75 -19.08 -34.12 -7.42
C ASN A 75 -18.72 -35.24 -8.40
N ASP A 76 -19.65 -36.16 -8.69
CA ASP A 76 -19.46 -37.29 -9.61
C ASP A 76 -20.01 -36.99 -11.01
N ILE A 77 -20.64 -35.82 -11.19
CA ILE A 77 -21.15 -35.35 -12.47
C ILE A 77 -19.96 -34.81 -13.29
N PRO A 78 -19.78 -35.25 -14.55
CA PRO A 78 -18.72 -34.72 -15.40
C PRO A 78 -18.88 -33.21 -15.60
N LEU A 79 -17.74 -32.50 -15.68
CA LEU A 79 -17.73 -31.09 -16.04
C LEU A 79 -18.28 -30.93 -17.46
N ARG A 80 -18.99 -29.82 -17.71
CA ARG A 80 -19.48 -29.51 -19.05
C ARG A 80 -18.31 -29.22 -19.99
N SER A 81 -18.50 -29.47 -21.28
CA SER A 81 -17.51 -29.12 -22.30
C SER A 81 -17.26 -27.62 -22.35
N ASP A 82 -16.02 -27.24 -22.62
CA ASP A 82 -15.64 -25.85 -22.76
C ASP A 82 -16.27 -25.17 -23.97
N GLY A 83 -16.49 -23.87 -23.85
CA GLY A 83 -17.04 -23.05 -24.93
C GLY A 83 -18.56 -23.12 -25.03
N LEU A 84 -19.23 -23.89 -24.18
CA LEU A 84 -20.68 -23.85 -24.08
C LEU A 84 -21.15 -22.53 -23.44
N PRO A 85 -22.35 -22.06 -23.78
CA PRO A 85 -22.93 -20.89 -23.14
C PRO A 85 -23.07 -21.09 -21.62
N PRO A 86 -22.95 -20.01 -20.81
CA PRO A 86 -23.07 -20.11 -19.36
C PRO A 86 -24.39 -20.77 -18.98
N HIS A 87 -24.31 -21.73 -18.08
CA HIS A 87 -25.49 -22.36 -17.52
C HIS A 87 -26.30 -21.32 -16.75
N PRO A 88 -27.59 -21.11 -17.06
CA PRO A 88 -28.37 -19.96 -16.56
C PRO A 88 -28.61 -20.01 -15.04
N ALA A 89 -28.56 -21.19 -14.43
CA ALA A 89 -28.78 -21.37 -13.00
C ALA A 89 -27.48 -21.47 -12.18
N LEU A 90 -26.30 -21.33 -12.78
CA LEU A 90 -25.02 -21.42 -12.06
C LEU A 90 -24.31 -20.07 -12.03
N THR A 91 -23.60 -19.81 -10.93
CA THR A 91 -22.78 -18.62 -10.78
C THR A 91 -21.58 -18.69 -11.72
N THR A 92 -21.39 -17.62 -12.50
CA THR A 92 -20.20 -17.44 -13.32
C THR A 92 -19.18 -16.62 -12.55
N VAL A 93 -17.97 -17.15 -12.40
CA VAL A 93 -16.85 -16.47 -11.74
C VAL A 93 -15.77 -16.14 -12.76
N ILE A 94 -15.08 -15.02 -12.59
CA ILE A 94 -13.90 -14.71 -13.39
C ILE A 94 -12.71 -15.48 -12.79
N GLY A 95 -12.00 -16.24 -13.61
CA GLY A 95 -10.86 -17.01 -13.15
C GLY A 95 -9.77 -17.19 -14.19
N TYR A 96 -8.93 -18.16 -13.91
CA TYR A 96 -7.67 -18.42 -14.59
C TYR A 96 -7.61 -19.87 -15.07
N ALA A 97 -6.97 -20.09 -16.21
CA ALA A 97 -6.64 -21.41 -16.71
C ALA A 97 -5.15 -21.50 -17.02
N CYS A 98 -4.55 -22.66 -16.75
CA CYS A 98 -3.20 -22.98 -17.19
C CYS A 98 -3.16 -23.10 -18.72
N ARG A 99 -2.06 -22.68 -19.36
CA ARG A 99 -1.86 -22.90 -20.81
C ARG A 99 -1.33 -24.29 -21.15
N HIS A 100 -0.82 -25.00 -20.14
CA HIS A 100 -0.08 -26.25 -20.32
C HIS A 100 -0.86 -27.50 -19.87
N CYS A 101 -1.95 -27.32 -19.11
CA CYS A 101 -2.83 -28.41 -18.69
C CYS A 101 -4.26 -27.91 -18.40
N ASP A 102 -5.15 -28.82 -18.04
CA ASP A 102 -6.57 -28.53 -17.80
C ASP A 102 -6.87 -27.84 -16.44
N TYR A 103 -5.84 -27.51 -15.66
CA TYR A 103 -6.02 -26.89 -14.35
C TYR A 103 -6.59 -25.47 -14.44
N ARG A 104 -7.62 -25.20 -13.63
CA ARG A 104 -8.38 -23.94 -13.61
C ARG A 104 -8.79 -23.58 -12.19
N THR A 105 -8.84 -22.29 -11.92
CA THR A 105 -9.19 -21.77 -10.59
C THR A 105 -9.67 -20.33 -10.66
N ALA A 106 -10.50 -19.92 -9.70
CA ALA A 106 -10.87 -18.52 -9.51
C ALA A 106 -9.79 -17.72 -8.75
N SER A 107 -8.80 -18.39 -8.16
CA SER A 107 -7.75 -17.75 -7.34
C SER A 107 -6.45 -17.56 -8.12
N THR A 108 -5.92 -16.33 -8.11
CA THR A 108 -4.62 -15.98 -8.68
C THR A 108 -3.48 -16.76 -8.01
N ASP A 109 -3.54 -16.92 -6.69
CA ASP A 109 -2.47 -17.57 -5.92
C ASP A 109 -2.38 -19.06 -6.25
N LEU A 110 -3.53 -19.72 -6.42
CA LEU A 110 -3.59 -21.14 -6.76
C LEU A 110 -3.08 -21.41 -8.18
N ILE A 111 -3.39 -20.55 -9.16
CA ILE A 111 -2.89 -20.75 -10.53
C ILE A 111 -1.38 -20.48 -10.60
N SER A 112 -0.90 -19.46 -9.88
CA SER A 112 0.53 -19.15 -9.84
C SER A 112 1.32 -20.29 -9.20
N ARG A 113 0.86 -20.80 -8.05
CA ARG A 113 1.46 -21.96 -7.37
C ARG A 113 1.44 -23.20 -8.25
N HIS A 114 0.32 -23.47 -8.92
CA HIS A 114 0.19 -24.61 -9.82
C HIS A 114 1.21 -24.55 -10.97
N VAL A 115 1.31 -23.41 -11.65
CA VAL A 115 2.24 -23.21 -12.78
C VAL A 115 3.70 -23.34 -12.34
N ALA A 116 4.04 -22.82 -11.16
CA ALA A 116 5.38 -22.94 -10.59
C ALA A 116 5.73 -24.39 -10.19
N LEU A 117 4.83 -25.11 -9.52
CA LEU A 117 5.10 -26.46 -9.00
C LEU A 117 5.01 -27.54 -10.07
N THR A 118 4.02 -27.45 -10.97
CA THR A 118 3.72 -28.51 -11.95
C THR A 118 4.53 -28.35 -13.22
N HIS A 119 4.78 -27.11 -13.63
CA HIS A 119 5.43 -26.80 -14.91
C HIS A 119 6.79 -26.10 -14.75
N GLY A 120 7.21 -25.78 -13.52
CA GLY A 120 8.52 -25.20 -13.25
C GLY A 120 8.67 -23.73 -13.63
N PHE A 121 7.60 -23.06 -14.06
CA PHE A 121 7.63 -21.63 -14.40
C PHE A 121 7.50 -20.79 -13.12
N LYS A 122 8.65 -20.42 -12.56
CA LYS A 122 8.75 -19.58 -11.35
C LYS A 122 8.65 -18.09 -11.72
N ASP A 123 8.28 -17.26 -10.75
CA ASP A 123 8.17 -15.79 -10.84
C ASP A 123 9.52 -15.06 -11.11
N ALA A 124 10.55 -15.77 -11.55
CA ALA A 124 11.89 -15.24 -11.74
C ALA A 124 12.12 -14.73 -13.16
N ARG A 125 12.74 -13.54 -13.25
CA ARG A 125 13.31 -12.89 -14.44
C ARG A 125 14.44 -13.69 -15.12
N LYS A 126 14.49 -15.01 -14.98
CA LYS A 126 15.55 -15.86 -15.56
C LYS A 126 14.94 -16.89 -16.51
N ALA A 127 15.29 -16.69 -17.77
CA ALA A 127 15.24 -17.60 -18.91
C ALA A 127 13.92 -17.74 -19.73
N ASP A 128 12.71 -17.93 -19.17
CA ASP A 128 11.56 -18.37 -20.00
C ASP A 128 10.23 -17.59 -19.83
N GLY A 129 10.29 -16.27 -20.04
CA GLY A 129 9.09 -15.41 -20.13
C GLY A 129 8.45 -15.09 -18.77
N TRP A 130 7.47 -14.18 -18.76
CA TRP A 130 6.76 -13.84 -17.52
C TRP A 130 5.82 -14.99 -17.15
N GLN A 131 5.67 -15.31 -15.86
CA GLN A 131 4.72 -16.33 -15.40
C GLN A 131 3.28 -16.08 -15.88
N ARG A 132 2.93 -14.80 -16.09
CA ARG A 132 1.66 -14.37 -16.68
C ARG A 132 1.45 -14.87 -18.12
N ASP A 133 2.53 -15.11 -18.87
CA ASP A 133 2.47 -15.62 -20.24
C ASP A 133 2.03 -17.08 -20.31
N HIS A 134 2.11 -17.80 -19.17
CA HIS A 134 1.70 -19.20 -19.03
C HIS A 134 0.29 -19.35 -18.45
N ILE A 135 -0.39 -18.23 -18.18
CA ILE A 135 -1.73 -18.16 -17.58
C ILE A 135 -2.70 -17.50 -18.57
N ARG A 136 -3.92 -18.02 -18.66
CA ARG A 136 -5.06 -17.35 -19.32
C ARG A 136 -5.93 -16.71 -18.24
N SER A 137 -5.99 -15.40 -18.23
CA SER A 137 -6.77 -14.62 -17.26
C SER A 137 -8.09 -14.12 -17.84
N GLY A 138 -9.04 -13.75 -16.98
CA GLY A 138 -10.29 -13.15 -17.40
C GLY A 138 -11.29 -14.13 -18.02
N LEU A 139 -11.13 -15.44 -17.75
CA LEU A 139 -12.02 -16.46 -18.27
C LEU A 139 -13.28 -16.54 -17.42
N SER A 140 -14.44 -16.62 -18.06
CA SER A 140 -15.70 -16.95 -17.40
C SER A 140 -15.72 -18.43 -17.07
N LEU A 141 -15.66 -18.76 -15.79
CA LEU A 141 -15.63 -20.13 -15.27
C LEU A 141 -16.95 -20.45 -14.55
N GLN A 142 -17.40 -21.69 -14.67
CA GLN A 142 -18.51 -22.24 -13.90
C GLN A 142 -18.13 -23.60 -13.30
N SER A 143 -18.79 -23.97 -12.21
CA SER A 143 -18.63 -25.25 -11.54
C SER A 143 -19.99 -25.76 -11.04
N TRP A 144 -20.10 -27.08 -10.88
CA TRP A 144 -21.23 -27.69 -10.17
C TRP A 144 -21.16 -27.41 -8.67
N SER A 145 -19.96 -27.39 -8.07
CA SER A 145 -19.76 -27.24 -6.64
C SER A 145 -19.50 -25.79 -6.23
N GLN A 146 -19.82 -25.50 -4.96
CA GLN A 146 -19.43 -24.24 -4.33
C GLN A 146 -17.90 -24.08 -4.38
N ASN A 147 -17.43 -22.92 -4.85
CA ASN A 147 -16.00 -22.56 -4.98
C ASN A 147 -15.17 -23.50 -5.88
N GLY A 148 -15.80 -24.30 -6.76
CA GLY A 148 -15.04 -25.07 -7.76
C GLY A 148 -14.14 -26.17 -7.19
N SER A 149 -14.47 -26.71 -6.02
CA SER A 149 -13.69 -27.76 -5.34
C SER A 149 -13.39 -29.02 -6.18
N ARG A 150 -14.11 -29.24 -7.28
CA ARG A 150 -13.93 -30.37 -8.21
C ARG A 150 -13.54 -29.94 -9.63
N GLY A 151 -13.18 -28.66 -9.81
CA GLY A 151 -12.77 -28.10 -11.09
C GLY A 151 -13.79 -27.16 -11.71
N TYR A 152 -13.37 -26.49 -12.77
CA TYR A 152 -14.13 -25.47 -13.49
C TYR A 152 -14.16 -25.79 -14.99
N TRP A 153 -15.24 -25.45 -15.68
CA TRP A 153 -15.26 -25.37 -17.15
C TRP A 153 -15.34 -23.92 -17.62
N ILE A 154 -14.90 -23.66 -18.85
CA ILE A 154 -14.93 -22.32 -19.45
C ILE A 154 -16.28 -22.12 -20.13
N ALA A 155 -17.07 -21.19 -19.61
CA ALA A 155 -18.30 -20.75 -20.24
C ALA A 155 -18.02 -19.61 -21.23
N GLN A 156 -18.53 -19.69 -22.45
CA GLN A 156 -18.41 -18.61 -23.44
C GLN A 156 -19.70 -17.78 -23.49
N PRO A 157 -19.66 -16.46 -23.24
CA PRO A 157 -20.83 -15.61 -23.43
C PRO A 157 -21.35 -15.72 -24.88
N ALA A 158 -22.66 -15.83 -25.05
CA ALA A 158 -23.31 -16.04 -26.35
C ALA A 158 -23.01 -14.94 -27.40
N THR A 159 -22.42 -13.82 -26.99
CA THR A 159 -21.98 -12.72 -27.86
C THR A 159 -20.62 -12.94 -28.53
N ALA A 160 -19.93 -14.06 -28.29
CA ALA A 160 -18.60 -14.32 -28.84
C ALA A 160 -18.57 -14.98 -30.24
N THR A 161 -19.71 -15.38 -30.81
CA THR A 161 -19.73 -16.14 -32.09
C THR A 161 -19.74 -15.28 -33.36
N ALA A 162 -19.62 -13.96 -33.24
CA ALA A 162 -19.45 -13.09 -34.41
C ALA A 162 -18.37 -12.04 -34.10
N LEU A 163 -17.10 -12.42 -34.27
CA LEU A 163 -15.95 -11.57 -34.63
C LEU A 163 -14.67 -12.41 -34.56
N GLN A 164 -14.50 -13.33 -35.50
CA GLN A 164 -13.15 -13.66 -35.96
C GLN A 164 -12.73 -12.53 -36.90
N GLY A 165 -12.09 -11.51 -36.33
CA GLY A 165 -11.54 -10.33 -36.99
C GLY A 165 -10.77 -9.51 -35.96
N PRO A 166 -9.61 -8.94 -36.31
CA PRO A 166 -8.60 -8.57 -35.33
C PRO A 166 -8.94 -7.27 -34.60
N GLY A 167 -8.91 -7.32 -33.27
CA GLY A 167 -8.73 -6.15 -32.41
C GLY A 167 -10.01 -5.40 -32.02
N ARG A 168 -10.04 -4.99 -30.74
CA ARG A 168 -11.06 -4.21 -30.02
C ARG A 168 -12.37 -4.96 -29.74
N GLY A 169 -12.90 -4.95 -28.52
CA GLY A 169 -12.55 -4.25 -27.30
C GLY A 169 -13.37 -4.88 -26.18
N THR A 170 -12.73 -5.12 -25.05
CA THR A 170 -13.34 -5.55 -23.81
C THR A 170 -14.39 -4.53 -23.39
N ALA A 171 -15.64 -4.97 -23.20
CA ALA A 171 -16.65 -4.18 -22.51
C ALA A 171 -16.24 -4.11 -21.02
N GLU A 172 -15.44 -3.11 -20.69
CA GLU A 172 -14.89 -2.88 -19.36
C GLU A 172 -15.80 -1.98 -18.53
N ASN A 173 -15.85 -2.30 -17.24
CA ASN A 173 -16.65 -1.68 -16.21
C ASN A 173 -16.30 -0.18 -16.06
N PRO A 174 -17.25 0.77 -16.07
CA PRO A 174 -16.97 2.21 -16.26
C PRO A 174 -16.20 2.92 -15.14
N LEU A 175 -15.88 2.24 -14.04
CA LEU A 175 -15.22 2.83 -12.87
C LEU A 175 -13.71 2.48 -12.77
N TYR A 176 -13.19 1.60 -13.65
CA TYR A 176 -11.85 0.99 -13.52
C TYR A 176 -10.84 1.36 -14.63
N GLN A 177 -11.10 2.35 -15.48
CA GLN A 177 -10.12 2.80 -16.49
C GLN A 177 -9.55 4.17 -16.15
N ALA A 178 -8.26 4.22 -15.78
CA ALA A 178 -7.43 5.37 -16.16
C ALA A 178 -7.64 5.57 -17.66
N SER A 179 -8.12 6.75 -18.05
CA SER A 179 -8.56 7.02 -19.42
C SER A 179 -7.46 6.62 -20.42
N ALA A 180 -7.84 6.23 -21.64
CA ALA A 180 -6.86 5.99 -22.70
C ALA A 180 -5.90 7.18 -22.85
N ALA A 181 -6.37 8.40 -22.56
CA ALA A 181 -5.57 9.61 -22.49
C ALA A 181 -4.53 9.58 -21.34
N GLN A 182 -4.88 9.14 -20.13
CA GLN A 182 -3.94 8.99 -19.01
C GLN A 182 -2.88 7.92 -19.29
N LYS A 183 -3.28 6.77 -19.86
CA LYS A 183 -2.33 5.72 -20.24
C LYS A 183 -1.41 6.18 -21.37
N ALA A 184 -1.96 6.90 -22.36
CA ALA A 184 -1.17 7.50 -23.44
C ALA A 184 -0.24 8.60 -22.94
N LEU A 185 -0.66 9.41 -21.96
CA LEU A 185 0.17 10.45 -21.35
C LEU A 185 1.35 9.82 -20.58
N LEU A 186 1.09 8.76 -19.82
CA LEU A 186 2.15 8.02 -19.11
C LEU A 186 3.14 7.37 -20.09
N ALA A 187 2.62 6.73 -21.16
CA ALA A 187 3.45 6.13 -22.20
C ALA A 187 4.28 7.19 -22.96
N ALA A 188 3.67 8.33 -23.29
CA ALA A 188 4.35 9.45 -23.94
C ALA A 188 5.43 10.06 -23.03
N ALA A 189 5.18 10.16 -21.72
CA ALA A 189 6.19 10.60 -20.75
C ALA A 189 7.37 9.61 -20.70
N HIS A 190 7.10 8.29 -20.63
CA HIS A 190 8.13 7.26 -20.67
C HIS A 190 8.94 7.27 -21.98
N ASP A 191 8.30 7.46 -23.12
CA ASP A 191 8.97 7.50 -24.42
C ASP A 191 9.76 8.80 -24.64
N ALA A 192 9.27 9.93 -24.11
CA ALA A 192 10.01 11.20 -24.10
C ALA A 192 11.29 11.09 -23.25
N GLU A 193 11.21 10.49 -22.06
CA GLU A 193 12.37 10.24 -21.19
C GLU A 193 13.37 9.30 -21.88
N ARG A 194 12.91 8.20 -22.48
CA ARG A 194 13.76 7.27 -23.25
C ARG A 194 14.43 7.96 -24.44
N SER A 195 13.71 8.81 -25.17
CA SER A 195 14.24 9.55 -26.32
C SER A 195 15.29 10.57 -25.90
N HIS A 196 15.10 11.23 -24.75
CA HIS A 196 16.07 12.15 -24.18
C HIS A 196 17.37 11.44 -23.76
N HIS A 197 17.29 10.26 -23.13
CA HIS A 197 18.48 9.45 -22.81
C HIS A 197 19.23 9.00 -24.06
N LEU A 198 18.52 8.65 -25.14
CA LEU A 198 19.14 8.29 -26.40
C LEU A 198 19.79 9.49 -27.11
N ALA A 199 19.19 10.68 -27.02
CA ALA A 199 19.70 11.91 -27.61
C ALA A 199 20.83 12.56 -26.81
N SER A 200 20.89 12.33 -25.50
CA SER A 200 21.91 12.89 -24.59
C SER A 200 23.20 12.06 -24.52
N ARG A 201 23.31 10.93 -25.24
CA ARG A 201 24.57 10.18 -25.40
C ARG A 201 25.55 11.00 -26.25
N PRO A 202 26.62 11.59 -25.68
CA PRO A 202 27.73 12.04 -26.51
C PRO A 202 28.40 10.78 -27.08
N ALA A 203 28.97 10.87 -28.28
CA ALA A 203 29.95 9.88 -28.72
C ALA A 203 31.02 9.77 -27.62
N ALA A 204 31.27 8.55 -27.14
CA ALA A 204 32.15 8.31 -26.01
C ALA A 204 33.51 9.01 -26.21
N VAL A 205 33.71 10.10 -25.48
CA VAL A 205 35.02 10.71 -25.26
C VAL A 205 35.38 10.44 -23.82
N ASP A 206 36.25 9.45 -23.65
CA ASP A 206 36.84 9.03 -22.40
C ASP A 206 37.50 10.23 -21.70
N SER A 207 36.91 10.65 -20.58
CA SER A 207 37.36 11.77 -19.77
C SER A 207 37.47 11.32 -18.31
N GLY A 208 38.49 10.51 -18.01
CA GLY A 208 38.95 10.27 -16.63
C GLY A 208 38.44 8.98 -15.98
N PRO A 209 39.08 8.56 -14.87
CA PRO A 209 38.97 7.20 -14.36
C PRO A 209 37.52 6.90 -13.95
N VAL A 210 36.96 5.90 -14.62
CA VAL A 210 35.61 5.38 -14.44
C VAL A 210 35.42 4.97 -12.99
N ASP A 211 34.58 5.72 -12.29
CA ASP A 211 34.09 5.34 -10.97
C ASP A 211 33.21 4.09 -11.13
N MET A 212 33.78 2.91 -10.86
CA MET A 212 33.13 1.60 -11.01
C MET A 212 31.78 1.50 -10.26
N ALA A 213 31.55 2.35 -9.24
CA ALA A 213 30.27 2.46 -8.54
C ALA A 213 29.12 2.98 -9.44
N MET A 214 29.44 3.76 -10.47
CA MET A 214 28.48 4.35 -11.41
C MET A 214 28.05 3.38 -12.51
N GLU A 215 28.72 2.23 -12.65
CA GLU A 215 28.39 1.22 -13.64
C GLU A 215 27.36 0.18 -13.17
N THR A 216 26.88 0.27 -11.93
CA THR A 216 25.88 -0.66 -11.44
C THR A 216 24.59 -0.60 -12.28
N ASN A 217 23.90 -1.73 -12.43
CA ASN A 217 22.62 -1.78 -13.13
C ASN A 217 21.58 -0.84 -12.50
N TRP A 218 21.71 -0.54 -11.21
CA TRP A 218 20.89 0.44 -10.51
C TRP A 218 21.14 1.85 -11.05
N MET A 219 22.39 2.31 -11.07
CA MET A 219 22.78 3.64 -11.57
C MET A 219 22.42 3.86 -13.05
N ARG A 220 22.53 2.81 -13.88
CA ARG A 220 22.10 2.87 -15.29
C ARG A 220 20.59 2.98 -15.46
N ARG A 221 19.80 2.30 -14.61
CA ARG A 221 18.33 2.30 -14.70
C ARG A 221 17.70 3.57 -14.15
N THR A 222 18.29 4.15 -13.11
CA THR A 222 17.81 5.39 -12.50
C THR A 222 18.28 6.64 -13.25
N GLY A 223 19.28 6.51 -14.13
CA GLY A 223 19.87 7.63 -14.87
C GLY A 223 20.65 8.60 -13.97
N TRP A 224 21.02 8.18 -12.75
CA TRP A 224 21.69 9.06 -11.78
C TRP A 224 23.08 9.50 -12.23
N ALA A 225 23.81 8.66 -12.98
CA ALA A 225 25.10 9.03 -13.55
C ALA A 225 24.98 10.27 -14.46
N GLU A 226 23.95 10.32 -15.32
CA GLU A 226 23.66 11.48 -16.17
C GLU A 226 23.05 12.65 -15.39
N MET A 227 22.28 12.35 -14.34
CA MET A 227 21.66 13.38 -13.49
C MET A 227 22.69 14.22 -12.72
N PHE A 228 23.75 13.57 -12.23
CA PHE A 228 24.80 14.20 -11.43
C PHE A 228 26.09 14.47 -12.23
N ASP A 229 26.04 14.37 -13.55
CA ASP A 229 27.18 14.73 -14.38
C ASP A 229 27.56 16.20 -14.19
N GLY A 230 28.85 16.45 -13.98
CA GLY A 230 29.37 17.77 -13.63
C GLY A 230 28.97 18.32 -12.26
N ALA A 231 28.24 17.57 -11.42
CA ALA A 231 27.89 17.97 -10.06
C ALA A 231 28.91 17.42 -9.03
N ARG A 232 29.21 18.24 -8.01
CA ARG A 232 30.06 17.88 -6.87
C ARG A 232 29.29 17.05 -5.86
N ARG A 233 29.42 15.73 -6.00
CA ARG A 233 28.74 14.71 -5.19
C ARG A 233 29.00 14.87 -3.69
N ASP A 234 30.23 15.20 -3.31
CA ASP A 234 30.62 15.48 -1.92
C ASP A 234 29.80 16.64 -1.32
N ILE A 235 29.58 17.70 -2.11
CA ILE A 235 28.77 18.85 -1.69
C ILE A 235 27.28 18.48 -1.62
N LEU A 236 26.78 17.67 -2.56
CA LEU A 236 25.39 17.16 -2.55
C LEU A 236 25.11 16.33 -1.29
N VAL A 237 26.02 15.40 -0.96
CA VAL A 237 25.93 14.57 0.25
C VAL A 237 26.00 15.45 1.50
N ALA A 238 26.96 16.38 1.58
CA ALA A 238 27.09 17.30 2.71
C ALA A 238 25.82 18.15 2.93
N MET A 239 25.16 18.60 1.86
CA MET A 239 23.89 19.33 1.98
C MET A 239 22.78 18.51 2.64
N SER A 240 22.81 17.18 2.53
CA SER A 240 21.81 16.30 3.16
C SER A 240 22.06 16.03 4.64
N GLU A 241 23.24 16.33 5.18
CA GLU A 241 23.59 15.98 6.55
C GLU A 241 22.78 16.76 7.59
N LEU A 242 22.58 16.18 8.78
CA LEU A 242 21.88 16.90 9.84
C LEU A 242 22.75 18.04 10.38
N PRO A 243 22.16 19.17 10.83
CA PRO A 243 22.91 20.23 11.50
C PRO A 243 23.65 19.70 12.72
N ALA A 244 24.85 20.23 12.96
CA ALA A 244 25.60 19.92 14.17
C ALA A 244 24.78 20.29 15.43
N THR A 245 24.92 19.50 16.48
CA THR A 245 24.24 19.73 17.77
C THR A 245 24.73 21.02 18.44
N ALA A 246 26.02 21.33 18.30
CA ALA A 246 26.63 22.57 18.75
C ALA A 246 26.57 23.66 17.68
N ALA A 247 26.26 24.90 18.10
CA ALA A 247 26.37 26.06 17.22
C ALA A 247 27.84 26.37 16.94
N THR A 248 28.24 26.32 15.67
CA THR A 248 29.56 26.72 15.21
C THR A 248 29.52 28.17 14.73
N ALA A 249 30.54 28.97 15.10
CA ALA A 249 30.65 30.35 14.61
C ALA A 249 30.87 30.42 13.09
N GLU A 250 31.45 29.36 12.51
CA GLU A 250 31.77 29.25 11.09
C GLU A 250 30.62 28.65 10.24
N GLY A 251 29.52 28.24 10.88
CA GLY A 251 28.40 27.59 10.20
C GLY A 251 28.67 26.11 9.89
N PHE A 252 27.85 25.51 9.02
CA PHE A 252 27.99 24.12 8.62
C PHE A 252 28.77 24.00 7.30
N PRO A 253 29.90 23.26 7.27
CA PRO A 253 30.72 23.13 6.07
C PRO A 253 30.01 22.25 5.03
N LEU A 254 29.82 22.79 3.83
CA LEU A 254 29.29 22.06 2.67
C LEU A 254 30.40 21.54 1.76
N GLY A 255 31.59 22.15 1.83
CA GLY A 255 32.75 21.75 1.04
C GLY A 255 33.54 22.95 0.55
N ARG A 256 34.26 22.76 -0.56
CA ARG A 256 34.96 23.84 -1.27
C ARG A 256 34.50 23.88 -2.72
N ASP A 257 34.27 25.09 -3.23
CA ASP A 257 33.95 25.28 -4.64
C ASP A 257 35.16 24.98 -5.55
N GLY A 258 34.96 25.09 -6.86
CA GLY A 258 36.03 24.85 -7.85
C GLY A 258 37.19 25.85 -7.76
N GLU A 259 37.00 26.98 -7.08
CA GLU A 259 38.01 28.03 -6.87
C GLU A 259 38.72 27.88 -5.52
N GLY A 260 38.32 26.91 -4.70
CA GLY A 260 38.89 26.62 -3.38
C GLY A 260 38.28 27.40 -2.22
N ASN A 261 37.26 28.23 -2.48
CA ASN A 261 36.53 28.97 -1.46
C ASN A 261 35.68 28.02 -0.62
N ALA A 262 35.64 28.26 0.70
CA ALA A 262 34.80 27.48 1.60
C ALA A 262 33.31 27.76 1.31
N LEU A 263 32.57 26.69 1.03
CA LEU A 263 31.12 26.72 0.90
C LEU A 263 30.53 26.32 2.25
N THR A 264 29.83 27.23 2.89
CA THR A 264 29.26 27.02 4.23
C THR A 264 27.80 27.45 4.28
N SER A 265 26.97 26.69 4.97
CA SER A 265 25.66 27.15 5.42
C SER A 265 25.83 28.01 6.66
N SER A 266 25.21 29.19 6.69
CA SER A 266 25.46 30.19 7.74
C SER A 266 25.01 29.69 9.13
N PRO A 267 25.60 30.19 10.24
CA PRO A 267 25.15 29.84 11.59
C PRO A 267 23.66 30.12 11.83
N GLU A 268 23.14 31.20 11.23
CA GLU A 268 21.72 31.57 11.30
C GLU A 268 20.83 30.57 10.58
N ASP A 269 21.25 30.14 9.38
CA ASP A 269 20.53 29.16 8.58
C ASP A 269 20.49 27.81 9.31
N GLU A 270 21.61 27.38 9.90
CA GLU A 270 21.71 26.14 10.67
C GLU A 270 20.94 26.20 11.99
N ALA A 271 20.86 27.36 12.63
CA ALA A 271 19.98 27.56 13.78
C ALA A 271 18.50 27.43 13.41
N ARG A 272 18.09 27.97 12.26
CA ARG A 272 16.73 27.80 11.75
C ARG A 272 16.43 26.36 11.36
N LEU A 273 17.37 25.69 10.68
CA LEU A 273 17.27 24.27 10.31
C LEU A 273 17.08 23.37 11.53
N ARG A 274 17.83 23.60 12.62
CA ARG A 274 17.66 22.84 13.87
C ARG A 274 16.24 22.93 14.43
N ARG A 275 15.62 24.12 14.39
CA ARG A 275 14.22 24.31 14.82
C ARG A 275 13.23 23.59 13.90
N ILE A 276 13.46 23.63 12.59
CA ILE A 276 12.61 22.91 11.62
C ILE A 276 12.70 21.41 11.87
N ILE A 277 13.91 20.87 12.01
CA ILE A 277 14.17 19.45 12.19
C ILE A 277 13.64 18.93 13.53
N SER A 278 13.71 19.71 14.60
CA SER A 278 13.13 19.32 15.89
C SER A 278 11.60 19.26 15.84
N ALA A 279 10.96 20.12 15.05
CA ALA A 279 9.51 20.07 14.83
C ALA A 279 9.04 18.88 13.98
N VAL A 280 9.93 18.27 13.18
CA VAL A 280 9.59 17.05 12.39
C VAL A 280 9.18 15.90 13.29
N ASP A 281 9.85 15.68 14.43
CA ASP A 281 9.51 14.56 15.31
C ASP A 281 8.08 14.70 15.86
N GLY A 282 7.70 15.92 16.29
CA GLY A 282 6.34 16.18 16.76
C GLY A 282 5.28 16.01 15.67
N LEU A 283 5.59 16.38 14.42
CA LEU A 283 4.71 16.08 13.27
C LEU A 283 4.55 14.57 13.09
N MET A 284 5.66 13.83 13.08
CA MET A 284 5.64 12.38 12.89
C MET A 284 4.90 11.66 14.03
N ASP A 285 5.10 12.08 15.27
CA ASP A 285 4.39 11.55 16.44
C ASP A 285 2.87 11.76 16.29
N ARG A 286 2.44 12.95 15.86
CA ARG A 286 1.02 13.24 15.54
C ARG A 286 0.50 12.37 14.41
N CYS A 287 1.27 12.18 13.34
CA CYS A 287 0.88 11.31 12.23
C CYS A 287 0.71 9.86 12.68
N GLU A 288 1.64 9.34 13.48
CA GLU A 288 1.54 7.99 14.03
C GLU A 288 0.34 7.85 14.97
N ASP A 289 0.10 8.85 15.84
CA ASP A 289 -1.07 8.87 16.72
C ASP A 289 -2.39 8.87 15.93
N THR A 290 -2.44 9.64 14.84
CA THR A 290 -3.58 9.65 13.91
C THR A 290 -3.81 8.25 13.34
N VAL A 291 -2.75 7.55 12.90
CA VAL A 291 -2.86 6.19 12.37
C VAL A 291 -3.35 5.23 13.45
N ARG A 292 -2.87 5.32 14.70
CA ARG A 292 -3.30 4.46 15.82
C ARG A 292 -4.80 4.62 16.13
N HIS A 293 -5.34 5.82 15.95
CA HIS A 293 -6.76 6.12 16.18
C HIS A 293 -7.64 6.00 14.93
N THR A 294 -7.06 5.64 13.77
CA THR A 294 -7.81 5.45 12.52
C THR A 294 -8.36 4.03 12.42
N ASP A 295 -9.64 3.91 12.09
CA ASP A 295 -10.34 2.64 11.93
C ASP A 295 -9.64 1.70 10.92
N VAL A 296 -9.74 0.39 11.17
CA VAL A 296 -9.14 -0.66 10.32
C VAL A 296 -9.58 -0.50 8.87
N SER A 297 -10.85 -0.21 8.62
CA SER A 297 -11.39 -0.06 7.26
C SER A 297 -10.69 1.06 6.50
N MET A 298 -10.50 2.22 7.15
CA MET A 298 -9.80 3.37 6.58
C MET A 298 -8.32 3.06 6.34
N ARG A 299 -7.67 2.31 7.25
CA ARG A 299 -6.28 1.88 7.07
C ARG A 299 -6.11 0.88 5.94
N CYS A 300 -7.08 0.01 5.69
CA CYS A 300 -7.09 -0.86 4.51
C CYS A 300 -7.21 -0.05 3.20
N TRP A 301 -7.96 1.05 3.21
CA TRP A 301 -8.03 1.98 2.08
C TRP A 301 -6.72 2.73 1.85
N LEU A 302 -6.08 3.22 2.92
CA LEU A 302 -4.79 3.93 2.84
C LEU A 302 -3.67 3.07 2.25
N GLN A 303 -3.66 1.76 2.53
CA GLN A 303 -2.65 0.86 1.98
C GLN A 303 -2.92 0.45 0.52
N SER A 304 -4.12 0.70 0.00
CA SER A 304 -4.49 0.23 -1.33
C SER A 304 -3.84 1.07 -2.43
N SER A 305 -3.25 0.39 -3.40
CA SER A 305 -2.84 1.00 -4.68
C SER A 305 -4.02 1.20 -5.65
N GLU A 306 -5.19 0.64 -5.34
CA GLU A 306 -6.39 0.71 -6.17
C GLU A 306 -7.42 1.69 -5.58
N PRO A 307 -7.83 2.74 -6.32
CA PRO A 307 -8.70 3.81 -5.78
C PRO A 307 -10.09 3.41 -5.23
N HIS A 308 -10.48 2.16 -5.41
CA HIS A 308 -11.87 1.68 -5.29
C HIS A 308 -11.96 0.27 -4.73
N ARG A 309 -10.84 -0.25 -4.23
CA ARG A 309 -10.80 -1.51 -3.51
C ARG A 309 -9.91 -1.33 -2.28
N PRO A 310 -10.36 -1.68 -1.07
CA PRO A 310 -9.48 -1.71 0.09
C PRO A 310 -8.47 -2.86 -0.03
N TYR A 311 -7.28 -2.65 0.51
CA TYR A 311 -6.31 -3.74 0.65
C TYR A 311 -6.78 -4.77 1.69
N LYS A 312 -6.28 -6.01 1.59
CA LYS A 312 -6.70 -7.10 2.49
C LYS A 312 -6.22 -6.93 3.93
N ALA A 313 -5.14 -6.18 4.13
CA ALA A 313 -4.57 -5.87 5.44
C ALA A 313 -4.64 -4.35 5.68
N PRO A 314 -4.70 -3.90 6.93
CA PRO A 314 -4.63 -2.48 7.24
C PRO A 314 -3.21 -1.95 7.09
N PHE A 315 -3.07 -0.67 6.75
CA PHE A 315 -1.82 0.05 6.94
C PHE A 315 -1.36 -0.05 8.40
N GLU A 316 -0.09 -0.43 8.58
CA GLU A 316 0.55 -0.58 9.88
C GLU A 316 1.78 0.33 9.99
N LEU A 317 2.01 0.83 11.20
CA LEU A 317 3.21 1.57 11.53
C LEU A 317 4.40 0.61 11.60
N THR A 318 5.60 1.14 11.38
CA THR A 318 6.83 0.36 11.49
C THR A 318 7.02 -0.18 12.92
N GLY A 319 7.03 -1.51 13.07
CA GLY A 319 7.11 -2.15 14.39
C GLY A 319 8.47 -1.98 15.10
N ARG A 320 9.55 -1.74 14.36
CA ARG A 320 10.91 -1.58 14.93
C ARG A 320 11.26 -0.11 15.09
N LEU A 321 11.61 0.32 16.32
CA LEU A 321 12.05 1.70 16.60
C LEU A 321 13.25 2.14 15.76
N SER A 322 14.18 1.22 15.44
CA SER A 322 15.33 1.52 14.57
C SER A 322 14.91 1.92 13.15
N THR A 323 13.90 1.23 12.59
CA THR A 323 13.35 1.56 11.27
C THR A 323 12.61 2.89 11.28
N THR A 324 11.81 3.17 12.33
CA THR A 324 11.16 4.47 12.52
C THR A 324 12.18 5.60 12.55
N ARG A 325 13.25 5.44 13.34
CA ARG A 325 14.35 6.42 13.42
C ARG A 325 15.03 6.63 12.07
N ARG A 326 15.26 5.56 11.29
CA ARG A 326 15.86 5.64 9.95
C ARG A 326 14.99 6.44 8.97
N TYR A 327 13.69 6.20 8.95
CA TYR A 327 12.77 6.96 8.09
C TYR A 327 12.66 8.43 8.50
N ARG A 328 12.54 8.72 9.81
CA ARG A 328 12.56 10.09 10.33
C ARG A 328 13.86 10.81 9.98
N ARG A 329 15.01 10.13 10.11
CA ARG A 329 16.31 10.68 9.70
C ARG A 329 16.34 11.01 8.21
N SER A 330 15.84 10.11 7.37
CA SER A 330 15.78 10.34 5.90
C SER A 330 14.93 11.56 5.53
N LEU A 331 13.78 11.73 6.21
CA LEU A 331 12.92 12.90 6.04
C LEU A 331 13.61 14.19 6.48
N LYS A 332 14.32 14.17 7.61
CA LYS A 332 15.09 15.31 8.11
C LYS A 332 16.22 15.69 7.14
N ARG A 333 16.94 14.70 6.59
CA ARG A 333 17.98 14.90 5.57
C ARG A 333 17.41 15.54 4.29
N LEU A 334 16.22 15.12 3.84
CA LEU A 334 15.52 15.74 2.71
C LEU A 334 15.29 17.24 2.94
N LEU A 335 14.78 17.60 4.12
CA LEU A 335 14.52 19.00 4.46
C LEU A 335 15.81 19.82 4.53
N CYS A 336 16.89 19.26 5.12
CA CYS A 336 18.21 19.89 5.14
C CYS A 336 18.70 20.17 3.72
N PHE A 337 18.64 19.15 2.86
CA PHE A 337 19.07 19.23 1.48
C PHE A 337 18.30 20.32 0.72
N CYS A 338 16.96 20.29 0.75
CA CYS A 338 16.13 21.25 0.03
C CYS A 338 16.38 22.70 0.48
N ILE A 339 16.48 22.92 1.80
CA ILE A 339 16.68 24.26 2.36
C ILE A 339 18.10 24.76 2.06
N ARG A 340 19.14 23.96 2.29
CA ARG A 340 20.52 24.37 1.99
C ARG A 340 20.71 24.64 0.51
N LEU A 341 20.14 23.80 -0.36
CA LEU A 341 20.14 24.05 -1.80
C LEU A 341 19.47 25.39 -2.15
N TRP A 342 18.35 25.73 -1.48
CA TRP A 342 17.64 27.00 -1.68
C TRP A 342 18.36 28.23 -1.11
N ARG A 343 19.06 28.07 0.01
CA ARG A 343 19.87 29.12 0.64
C ARG A 343 21.19 29.35 -0.08
N LEU A 344 21.68 28.35 -0.82
CA LEU A 344 22.92 28.46 -1.58
C LEU A 344 22.81 29.54 -2.67
N PRO A 345 23.79 30.44 -2.83
CA PRO A 345 23.76 31.43 -3.90
C PRO A 345 23.67 30.79 -5.28
N LEU A 346 23.09 31.49 -6.26
CA LEU A 346 22.81 30.94 -7.58
C LEU A 346 24.06 30.43 -8.31
N GLY A 347 25.19 31.12 -8.17
CA GLY A 347 26.47 30.73 -8.77
C GLY A 347 26.93 29.33 -8.33
N PRO A 348 27.22 29.12 -7.04
CA PRO A 348 27.56 27.79 -6.50
C PRO A 348 26.49 26.73 -6.75
N ARG A 349 25.20 27.09 -6.77
CA ARG A 349 24.14 26.13 -7.07
C ARG A 349 24.23 25.58 -8.49
N LEU A 350 24.53 26.44 -9.46
CA LEU A 350 24.74 26.03 -10.85
C LEU A 350 26.07 25.29 -11.01
N SER A 351 27.16 25.84 -10.46
CA SER A 351 28.51 25.30 -10.68
C SER A 351 28.80 24.03 -9.89
N GLN A 352 28.21 23.86 -8.70
CA GLN A 352 28.47 22.71 -7.82
C GLN A 352 27.34 21.69 -7.87
N CYS A 353 26.08 22.11 -7.96
CA CYS A 353 24.93 21.19 -7.91
C CYS A 353 24.32 20.91 -9.28
N GLN A 354 24.69 21.66 -10.33
CA GLN A 354 24.08 21.61 -11.67
C GLN A 354 22.54 21.65 -11.63
N ARG A 355 21.98 22.37 -10.66
CA ARG A 355 20.54 22.36 -10.38
C ARG A 355 20.01 23.75 -10.09
N THR A 356 18.91 24.10 -10.71
CA THR A 356 18.12 25.28 -10.36
C THR A 356 16.90 24.88 -9.53
N LEU A 357 16.30 25.86 -8.86
CA LEU A 357 15.02 25.68 -8.21
C LEU A 357 13.93 26.35 -9.03
N THR A 358 12.81 25.67 -9.19
CA THR A 358 11.63 26.22 -9.86
C THR A 358 11.05 27.36 -9.01
N VAL A 359 10.19 28.19 -9.63
CA VAL A 359 9.46 29.23 -8.90
C VAL A 359 8.57 28.61 -7.82
N GLY A 360 7.96 27.46 -8.11
CA GLY A 360 7.13 26.70 -7.17
C GLY A 360 7.93 26.20 -5.97
N GLN A 361 9.05 25.53 -6.21
CA GLN A 361 9.96 25.04 -5.17
C GLN A 361 10.45 26.20 -4.28
N SER A 362 10.89 27.29 -4.90
CA SER A 362 11.37 28.48 -4.17
C SER A 362 10.28 29.13 -3.32
N ARG A 363 9.03 29.15 -3.81
CA ARG A 363 7.88 29.68 -3.08
C ARG A 363 7.52 28.79 -1.89
N ALA A 364 7.48 27.47 -2.07
CA ALA A 364 7.18 26.52 -1.01
C ALA A 364 8.23 26.57 0.12
N LEU A 365 9.51 26.60 -0.23
CA LEU A 365 10.61 26.70 0.74
C LEU A 365 10.58 28.05 1.47
N ARG A 366 10.31 29.16 0.76
CA ARG A 366 10.14 30.48 1.38
C ARG A 366 8.96 30.52 2.34
N ALA A 367 7.83 29.90 1.99
CA ALA A 367 6.65 29.85 2.85
C ALA A 367 6.94 29.14 4.18
N LEU A 368 7.71 28.06 4.18
CA LEU A 368 8.20 27.43 5.41
C LEU A 368 9.18 28.34 6.15
N TRP A 369 10.16 28.89 5.44
CA TRP A 369 11.31 29.58 6.04
C TRP A 369 10.96 30.91 6.71
N SER A 370 10.10 31.70 6.06
CA SER A 370 9.79 33.08 6.43
C SER A 370 8.58 33.21 7.36
N ASP A 371 8.02 32.10 7.84
CA ASP A 371 6.86 32.16 8.73
C ASP A 371 7.22 32.75 10.10
N ASP A 372 6.39 33.67 10.59
CA ASP A 372 6.61 34.39 11.85
C ASP A 372 6.57 33.45 13.06
N ILE A 373 5.94 32.27 12.95
CA ILE A 373 5.87 31.29 14.04
C ILE A 373 7.25 30.86 14.54
N TRP A 374 8.28 30.90 13.69
CA TRP A 374 9.63 30.55 14.12
C TRP A 374 10.26 31.57 15.07
N THR A 375 9.72 32.79 15.11
CA THR A 375 10.14 33.87 16.01
C THR A 375 9.34 33.88 17.31
N SER A 376 8.12 33.35 17.31
CA SER A 376 7.32 33.16 18.53
C SER A 376 7.83 32.00 19.39
N VAL A 377 8.63 31.09 18.82
CA VAL A 377 9.39 30.09 19.57
C VAL A 377 10.65 30.73 20.15
N GLY A 378 10.65 31.00 21.46
CA GLY A 378 11.81 31.52 22.18
C GLY A 378 13.05 30.59 22.10
N PRO A 379 14.23 31.06 22.56
CA PRO A 379 15.48 30.27 22.55
C PRO A 379 15.38 28.92 23.29
N GLY A 380 14.43 28.80 24.22
CA GLY A 380 14.05 27.57 24.92
C GLY A 380 12.72 26.98 24.43
N GLY A 381 12.50 26.99 23.11
CA GLY A 381 11.32 26.42 22.46
C GLY A 381 10.94 25.04 23.00
N PRO A 382 9.66 24.65 22.87
CA PRO A 382 9.06 23.68 23.75
C PRO A 382 9.83 22.36 23.58
N GLY A 383 10.48 21.93 24.67
CA GLY A 383 11.52 20.90 24.65
C GLY A 383 11.05 19.60 23.96
N PRO A 384 11.98 18.72 23.56
CA PRO A 384 11.61 17.40 23.06
C PRO A 384 10.61 16.76 24.03
N ILE A 385 9.52 16.18 23.49
CA ILE A 385 8.59 15.40 24.30
C ILE A 385 9.43 14.32 24.95
N ALA A 386 9.52 14.34 26.29
CA ALA A 386 10.15 13.25 27.02
C ALA A 386 9.46 11.96 26.56
N PRO A 387 10.21 10.96 26.05
CA PRO A 387 9.60 9.73 25.59
C PRO A 387 8.76 9.15 26.72
N HIS A 388 7.56 8.66 26.39
CA HIS A 388 6.73 7.89 27.31
C HIS A 388 7.62 6.84 27.97
N ARG A 389 7.69 6.92 29.30
CA ARG A 389 8.65 6.23 30.15
C ARG A 389 8.22 4.78 30.34
N ASP A 390 8.39 3.96 29.31
CA ASP A 390 8.36 2.50 29.46
C ASP A 390 9.79 1.97 29.45
N GLY A 391 10.26 1.56 30.62
CA GLY A 391 11.46 0.72 30.79
C GLY A 391 12.81 1.43 30.65
N ALA A 392 13.42 1.72 31.79
CA ALA A 392 14.78 2.24 31.89
C ALA A 392 15.82 1.32 31.19
N ALA A 393 16.65 1.90 30.32
CA ALA A 393 18.05 1.52 30.18
C ALA A 393 18.87 2.72 29.65
N ASP A 394 20.05 2.82 30.22
CA ASP A 394 20.98 3.94 30.36
C ASP A 394 21.57 4.54 29.06
N HIS A 395 22.06 5.78 29.20
CA HIS A 395 22.71 6.62 28.20
C HIS A 395 24.08 6.07 27.73
N THR A 396 24.36 6.16 26.43
CA THR A 396 25.60 6.80 25.91
C THR A 396 25.47 7.09 24.42
N GLU A 397 25.53 8.37 24.04
CA GLU A 397 25.88 8.75 22.67
C GLU A 397 27.33 8.34 22.45
N SER A 398 27.53 7.29 21.67
CA SER A 398 28.82 6.96 21.12
C SER A 398 28.73 6.96 19.60
N SER A 399 29.63 7.76 19.03
CA SER A 399 29.97 7.85 17.62
C SER A 399 30.51 6.49 17.16
N TYR A 400 29.66 5.72 16.47
CA TYR A 400 30.11 4.61 15.64
C TYR A 400 29.62 4.88 14.22
N GLU A 401 30.56 5.14 13.33
CA GLU A 401 30.34 5.04 11.89
C GLU A 401 30.08 3.57 11.59
N GLU A 402 28.83 3.21 11.26
CA GLU A 402 28.54 1.92 10.67
C GLU A 402 28.63 2.04 9.15
N ASP A 403 29.65 1.33 8.67
CA ASP A 403 30.10 1.12 7.32
C ASP A 403 28.94 0.73 6.38
N MET A 404 28.93 1.38 5.21
CA MET A 404 28.05 1.05 4.10
C MET A 404 28.55 -0.21 3.41
N ASN A 405 28.19 -1.39 3.93
CA ASN A 405 28.05 -2.61 3.13
C ASN A 405 27.50 -3.75 3.98
N GLU A 406 26.20 -4.02 3.86
CA GLU A 406 25.69 -5.39 3.97
C GLU A 406 24.40 -5.53 3.15
N CYS A 407 24.51 -6.34 2.10
CA CYS A 407 23.41 -6.90 1.36
C CYS A 407 22.75 -7.97 2.23
N ASP A 408 21.62 -7.65 2.85
CA ASP A 408 20.69 -8.67 3.37
C ASP A 408 19.35 -8.52 2.65
N GLY A 409 19.13 -9.44 1.72
CA GLY A 409 17.80 -9.79 1.26
C GLY A 409 17.16 -10.73 2.27
N SER A 410 16.37 -10.20 3.18
CA SER A 410 15.43 -11.01 3.95
C SER A 410 14.07 -10.97 3.27
N THR A 411 13.88 -11.89 2.34
CA THR A 411 12.59 -12.52 2.06
C THR A 411 11.98 -12.98 3.38
N THR A 412 10.85 -12.40 3.78
CA THR A 412 9.94 -13.09 4.69
C THR A 412 9.23 -14.19 3.91
N GLU A 413 9.93 -15.31 3.78
CA GLU A 413 9.33 -16.62 3.62
C GLU A 413 8.69 -16.99 4.98
N GLU A 414 7.37 -16.88 5.07
CA GLU A 414 6.61 -17.63 6.07
C GLU A 414 6.25 -18.96 5.41
N SER A 415 7.17 -19.92 5.56
CA SER A 415 6.96 -21.33 5.24
C SER A 415 6.39 -22.07 6.46
N ASP A 416 5.22 -22.65 6.24
CA ASP A 416 4.65 -23.88 6.81
C ASP A 416 5.32 -24.53 8.04
N ALA A 417 4.53 -24.69 9.10
CA ALA A 417 4.61 -25.83 10.00
C ALA A 417 3.23 -26.52 10.08
N GLU A 418 3.24 -27.81 9.75
CA GLU A 418 2.11 -28.74 9.59
C GLU A 418 1.45 -29.13 10.94
N ASP A 419 0.11 -29.19 10.99
CA ASP A 419 -0.79 -30.38 10.93
C ASP A 419 -0.96 -31.15 12.26
N VAL A 420 -2.18 -31.16 12.84
CA VAL A 420 -2.96 -32.37 13.24
C VAL A 420 -4.47 -32.03 13.34
N GLN A 421 -5.23 -32.49 12.35
CA GLN A 421 -6.54 -33.20 12.37
C GLN A 421 -7.57 -33.03 13.53
N SER A 422 -8.78 -32.60 13.13
CA SER A 422 -10.17 -33.08 13.48
C SER A 422 -10.64 -33.03 14.96
N GLU A 423 -11.86 -32.69 15.38
CA GLU A 423 -13.25 -32.95 14.92
C GLU A 423 -14.25 -31.96 15.58
N ASP A 424 -15.33 -31.63 14.86
CA ASP A 424 -16.75 -31.48 15.28
C ASP A 424 -17.32 -30.48 16.34
N ALA A 425 -18.57 -30.08 16.01
CA ALA A 425 -19.68 -29.53 16.81
C ALA A 425 -19.75 -27.98 17.00
N GLU A 426 -20.57 -27.27 16.22
CA GLU A 426 -22.03 -27.03 16.42
C GLU A 426 -22.38 -26.26 17.71
N GLY A 427 -22.65 -24.95 17.55
CA GLY A 427 -23.90 -24.30 17.97
C GLY A 427 -24.17 -24.00 19.45
N ILE A 428 -24.47 -22.71 19.73
CA ILE A 428 -25.76 -22.18 20.23
C ILE A 428 -25.64 -21.04 21.27
N GLN A 429 -26.12 -19.87 20.83
CA GLN A 429 -26.99 -18.84 21.44
C GLN A 429 -26.64 -18.08 22.74
N ASP A 430 -26.86 -16.76 22.61
CA ASP A 430 -27.51 -15.80 23.52
C ASP A 430 -27.39 -15.95 25.03
N LEU A 431 -27.03 -14.85 25.70
CA LEU A 431 -27.82 -14.29 26.80
C LEU A 431 -27.33 -12.88 27.16
N ALA A 432 -28.28 -11.96 27.20
CA ALA A 432 -28.12 -10.57 27.59
C ALA A 432 -28.23 -10.36 29.12
N CYS A 433 -27.67 -9.21 29.53
CA CYS A 433 -27.94 -8.34 30.67
C CYS A 433 -27.81 -8.86 32.13
N ALA A 434 -27.02 -8.12 32.93
CA ALA A 434 -27.47 -7.47 34.16
C ALA A 434 -26.39 -6.54 34.74
N SER A 435 -26.75 -5.28 34.97
CA SER A 435 -26.05 -4.36 35.89
C SER A 435 -26.13 -4.86 37.34
N PRO A 436 -25.31 -4.26 38.22
CA PRO A 436 -25.89 -3.75 39.46
C PRO A 436 -25.48 -2.30 39.77
N ASP A 437 -26.49 -1.55 40.21
CA ASP A 437 -26.41 -0.23 40.82
C ASP A 437 -25.61 -0.19 42.13
N GLY A 438 -24.92 0.94 42.33
CA GLY A 438 -25.19 1.82 43.47
C GLY A 438 -24.48 1.55 44.80
N ARG A 439 -23.56 2.46 45.16
CA ARG A 439 -23.57 3.11 46.48
C ARG A 439 -22.78 4.42 46.49
N ARG A 440 -23.36 5.39 47.20
CA ARG A 440 -23.08 6.83 47.29
C ARG A 440 -22.39 7.15 48.62
N SER A 441 -21.89 8.39 48.71
CA SER A 441 -21.40 9.14 49.89
C SER A 441 -19.88 9.09 50.11
N SER A 442 -19.18 10.17 50.47
CA SER A 442 -19.51 11.57 50.78
C SER A 442 -18.20 12.35 50.96
N HIS A 443 -18.18 13.64 50.61
CA HIS A 443 -17.15 14.60 51.03
C HIS A 443 -17.02 14.68 52.56
N PRO A 444 -15.88 15.19 53.05
CA PRO A 444 -15.98 16.38 53.88
C PRO A 444 -15.07 17.53 53.42
N VAL A 445 -15.53 18.72 53.78
CA VAL A 445 -14.92 20.05 53.65
C VAL A 445 -14.13 20.36 54.93
N GLY A 446 -13.08 21.17 54.79
CA GLY A 446 -12.36 21.87 55.87
C GLY A 446 -10.91 22.10 55.44
N ASP A 447 -10.26 23.23 55.63
CA ASP A 447 -10.58 24.54 56.20
C ASP A 447 -9.44 25.48 55.74
N GLU A 448 -9.69 26.79 55.69
CA GLU A 448 -8.77 27.82 55.20
C GLU A 448 -7.62 28.10 56.19
N LEU A 449 -6.40 28.36 55.69
CA LEU A 449 -5.46 29.29 56.32
C LEU A 449 -4.59 30.03 55.28
N GLN A 450 -4.66 31.36 55.36
CA GLN A 450 -3.91 32.39 54.63
C GLN A 450 -2.41 32.42 54.94
N ALA A 451 -1.58 32.84 53.97
CA ALA A 451 -0.81 34.09 54.04
C ALA A 451 0.20 34.27 52.88
N GLY A 452 0.02 35.36 52.12
CA GLY A 452 1.04 36.37 51.78
C GLY A 452 2.37 35.98 51.15
N GLY A 453 2.59 36.46 49.92
CA GLY A 453 3.93 36.56 49.33
C GLY A 453 3.90 37.08 47.90
N ASP A 454 3.82 38.40 47.73
CA ASP A 454 4.09 39.07 46.46
C ASP A 454 5.48 38.70 45.96
N ASN A 455 5.61 38.17 44.73
CA ASN A 455 6.79 38.39 43.90
C ASN A 455 6.60 37.95 42.43
N ALA A 456 6.88 38.91 41.56
CA ALA A 456 7.38 38.78 40.19
C ALA A 456 6.55 37.95 39.19
N ALA A 457 5.84 38.67 38.33
CA ALA A 457 5.29 38.19 37.06
C ALA A 457 6.35 37.43 36.25
N SER A 458 6.35 36.11 36.38
CA SER A 458 6.95 35.19 35.43
C SER A 458 5.82 34.81 34.48
N GLN A 459 5.97 35.11 33.19
CA GLN A 459 5.04 34.65 32.17
C GLN A 459 5.05 33.12 32.15
N GLU A 460 4.11 32.50 32.86
CA GLU A 460 3.76 31.11 32.64
C GLU A 460 3.14 31.01 31.24
N SER A 461 3.93 30.52 30.29
CA SER A 461 3.41 30.05 29.00
C SER A 461 2.32 29.02 29.28
N THR A 462 1.08 29.34 28.96
CA THR A 462 -0.04 28.41 29.16
C THR A 462 0.21 27.15 28.31
N PRO A 463 0.02 25.92 28.84
CA PRO A 463 0.29 24.69 28.09
C PRO A 463 -0.53 24.57 26.78
N ALA A 464 -1.65 25.30 26.69
CA ALA A 464 -2.47 25.41 25.48
C ALA A 464 -1.79 26.21 24.35
N SER A 465 -1.00 27.25 24.68
CA SER A 465 -0.30 28.06 23.67
C SER A 465 0.87 27.27 23.06
N ASP A 466 1.62 26.53 23.88
CA ASP A 466 2.70 25.66 23.43
C ASP A 466 2.21 24.54 22.52
N HIS A 467 1.07 23.91 22.84
CA HIS A 467 0.47 22.90 21.97
C HIS A 467 0.03 23.48 20.62
N HIS A 468 -0.62 24.66 20.63
CA HIS A 468 -1.03 25.33 19.40
C HIS A 468 0.17 25.67 18.51
N ILE A 469 1.27 26.17 19.10
CA ILE A 469 2.51 26.47 18.38
C ILE A 469 3.10 25.19 17.75
N ARG A 470 3.23 24.10 18.52
CA ARG A 470 3.73 22.82 17.99
C ARG A 470 2.88 22.29 16.83
N THR A 471 1.56 22.40 16.94
CA THR A 471 0.63 21.97 15.89
C THR A 471 0.82 22.79 14.61
N ALA A 472 0.85 24.12 14.73
CA ALA A 472 1.06 25.00 13.58
C ALA A 472 2.43 24.81 12.91
N LEU A 473 3.50 24.57 13.69
CA LEU A 473 4.82 24.21 13.14
C LEU A 473 4.77 22.91 12.33
N GLY A 474 4.11 21.88 12.88
CA GLY A 474 3.91 20.62 12.18
C GLY A 474 3.14 20.80 10.87
N ASP A 475 2.12 21.64 10.87
CA ASP A 475 1.28 21.89 9.70
C ASP A 475 2.05 22.63 8.59
N LEU A 476 2.97 23.54 8.93
CA LEU A 476 3.86 24.18 7.94
C LEU A 476 4.81 23.17 7.28
N ILE A 477 5.41 22.29 8.08
CA ILE A 477 6.27 21.22 7.56
C ILE A 477 5.45 20.29 6.67
N LEU A 478 4.25 19.89 7.12
CA LEU A 478 3.36 19.02 6.36
C LEU A 478 2.97 19.62 5.01
N ARG A 479 2.71 20.94 4.94
CA ARG A 479 2.45 21.64 3.66
C ARG A 479 3.63 21.54 2.69
N LEU A 480 4.86 21.73 3.18
CA LEU A 480 6.05 21.55 2.34
C LEU A 480 6.20 20.09 1.90
N LEU A 481 6.01 19.12 2.80
CA LEU A 481 6.10 17.70 2.46
C LEU A 481 5.04 17.29 1.43
N TYR A 482 3.82 17.78 1.56
CA TYR A 482 2.77 17.57 0.57
C TYR A 482 3.17 18.13 -0.80
N PHE A 483 3.72 19.34 -0.84
CA PHE A 483 4.25 19.93 -2.08
C PHE A 483 5.34 19.05 -2.70
N LEU A 484 6.30 18.57 -1.91
CA LEU A 484 7.41 17.75 -2.40
C LEU A 484 6.96 16.39 -2.95
N VAL A 485 5.94 15.76 -2.35
CA VAL A 485 5.43 14.45 -2.76
C VAL A 485 4.46 14.55 -3.94
N THR A 486 3.78 15.68 -4.10
CA THR A 486 2.82 15.93 -5.20
C THR A 486 3.41 16.76 -6.34
N GLU A 487 4.72 16.97 -6.35
CA GLU A 487 5.42 17.75 -7.37
C GLU A 487 5.28 17.10 -8.75
N GLU A 488 4.83 17.88 -9.73
CA GLU A 488 4.72 17.43 -11.12
C GLU A 488 6.08 17.43 -11.82
N PHE A 489 6.28 16.48 -12.73
CA PHE A 489 7.51 16.38 -13.51
C PHE A 489 7.54 17.47 -14.59
N GLU A 490 8.56 18.32 -14.58
CA GLU A 490 8.73 19.33 -15.62
C GLU A 490 9.24 18.65 -16.90
N ASN A 491 8.51 18.84 -18.00
CA ASN A 491 8.82 18.22 -19.30
C ASN A 491 8.97 16.67 -19.23
N GLY A 492 8.26 16.03 -18.31
CA GLY A 492 8.35 14.58 -18.08
C GLY A 492 9.66 14.11 -17.45
N GLN A 493 10.52 15.03 -17.00
CA GLN A 493 11.80 14.69 -16.37
C GLN A 493 11.62 14.49 -14.87
N SER A 494 11.72 13.24 -14.41
CA SER A 494 11.60 12.89 -12.99
C SER A 494 12.59 13.66 -12.10
N LYS A 495 13.79 13.95 -12.62
CA LYS A 495 14.85 14.71 -11.95
C LYS A 495 14.49 16.18 -11.65
N SER A 496 13.44 16.74 -12.26
CA SER A 496 13.01 18.11 -11.97
C SER A 496 12.54 18.26 -10.52
N THR A 497 12.00 17.20 -9.94
CA THR A 497 11.46 17.22 -8.57
C THR A 497 12.56 17.17 -7.53
N LEU A 498 12.34 17.82 -6.38
CA LEU A 498 13.30 17.80 -5.28
C LEU A 498 13.41 16.42 -4.64
N LEU A 499 12.28 15.71 -4.53
CA LEU A 499 12.22 14.40 -3.88
C LEU A 499 13.01 13.33 -4.67
N VAL A 500 12.83 13.26 -5.99
CA VAL A 500 13.55 12.28 -6.84
C VAL A 500 15.03 12.64 -6.94
N TYR A 501 15.38 13.92 -7.00
CA TYR A 501 16.78 14.32 -7.01
C TYR A 501 17.48 13.98 -5.70
N PHE A 502 16.83 14.25 -4.56
CA PHE A 502 17.34 13.87 -3.25
C PHE A 502 17.48 12.35 -3.08
N SER A 503 16.55 11.55 -3.62
CA SER A 503 16.69 10.10 -3.57
C SER A 503 17.93 9.59 -4.32
N GLY A 504 18.33 10.29 -5.40
CA GLY A 504 19.62 10.07 -6.04
C GLY A 504 20.81 10.44 -5.17
N VAL A 505 20.75 11.56 -4.45
CA VAL A 505 21.81 11.97 -3.51
C VAL A 505 22.01 10.93 -2.39
N LEU A 506 20.94 10.25 -1.96
CA LEU A 506 21.03 9.18 -0.96
C LEU A 506 21.71 7.89 -1.47
N GLY A 507 21.86 7.72 -2.77
CA GLY A 507 22.54 6.57 -3.36
C GLY A 507 23.87 6.89 -4.02
N LEU A 508 24.37 8.13 -3.85
CA LEU A 508 25.78 8.49 -4.01
C LEU A 508 26.55 8.00 -2.78
#